data_AF-A0AA88SW60-F1
#
_entry.id   AF-A0AA88SW60-F1
#
_cell.length_a   1.000
_cell.length_b   1.000
_cell.length_c   1.000
_cell.angle_alpha   90.00
_cell.angle_beta   90.00
_cell.angle_gamma   90.00
#
_symmetry.space_group_name_H-M   'P 1'
#
loop_
_entity.id
_entity.type
_entity.pdbx_description
1 polymer ?
#
loop_
_entity_poly.entity_id
_entity_poly.type
_entity_poly.pdbx_seq_one_letter_code
_entity_poly.pdbx_strand_id
1 'polypeptide(L)'
;MASTNRPDIIDPAMLRPGRLDKTLYVGLPLPEDRHAILLTITKRGTKPRLDLDVNLEEIAHDERCDRFTAHILLQLPLRHTSQQEKFRRGFQEGAALRFQTGPAHV
;
A
#
# COMPACT_ATOMS: atom_id res chain seq x y z
N MET A 1 9.85 -2.86 -19.45
CA MET A 1 8.78 -3.47 -18.62
C MET A 1 7.62 -2.48 -18.59
N ALA A 2 6.37 -2.96 -18.75
CA ALA A 2 5.17 -2.13 -18.70
C ALA A 2 4.30 -2.60 -17.53
N SER A 3 3.57 -1.68 -16.90
CA SER A 3 2.61 -1.98 -15.82
C SER A 3 1.29 -1.29 -16.17
N THR A 4 0.17 -2.01 -16.06
CA THR A 4 -1.18 -1.46 -16.24
C THR A 4 -2.08 -1.92 -15.11
N ASN A 5 -2.98 -1.04 -14.66
CA ASN A 5 -4.07 -1.39 -13.74
C ASN A 5 -5.36 -1.75 -14.49
N ARG A 6 -5.38 -1.60 -15.82
CA ARG A 6 -6.50 -1.98 -16.69
C ARG A 6 -5.95 -2.88 -17.82
N PRO A 7 -5.84 -4.19 -17.60
CA PRO A 7 -5.38 -5.13 -18.64
C PRO A 7 -6.43 -5.31 -19.76
N ASP A 8 -7.69 -5.01 -19.46
CA ASP A 8 -8.85 -5.09 -20.36
C ASP A 8 -8.78 -4.10 -21.54
N ILE A 9 -8.09 -2.97 -21.37
CA ILE A 9 -7.93 -1.94 -22.42
C ILE A 9 -6.64 -2.11 -23.23
N ILE A 10 -5.84 -3.16 -22.97
CA ILE A 10 -4.63 -3.40 -23.74
C ILE A 10 -5.02 -3.85 -25.16
N ASP A 11 -4.43 -3.21 -26.16
CA ASP A 11 -4.58 -3.62 -27.55
C ASP A 11 -4.11 -5.08 -27.74
N PRO A 12 -4.96 -5.98 -28.28
CA PRO A 12 -4.59 -7.37 -28.55
C PRO A 12 -3.33 -7.54 -29.42
N ALA A 13 -3.00 -6.56 -30.26
CA ALA A 13 -1.77 -6.55 -31.05
C ALA A 13 -0.50 -6.47 -30.18
N MET A 14 -0.59 -5.88 -28.99
CA MET A 14 0.52 -5.79 -28.03
C MET A 14 0.79 -7.11 -27.30
N LEU A 15 -0.21 -8.00 -27.22
CA LEU A 15 -0.09 -9.33 -26.61
C LEU A 15 0.46 -10.39 -27.57
N ARG A 16 0.78 -10.02 -28.82
CA ARG A 16 1.38 -10.94 -29.78
C ARG A 16 2.79 -11.37 -29.34
N PRO A 17 3.19 -12.61 -29.65
CA PRO A 17 4.53 -13.10 -29.35
C PRO A 17 5.61 -12.14 -29.89
N GLY A 18 6.59 -11.82 -29.05
CA GLY A 18 7.66 -10.83 -29.36
C GLY A 18 7.38 -9.38 -28.94
N ARG A 19 6.26 -9.09 -28.26
CA ARG A 19 5.96 -7.79 -27.61
C ARG A 19 5.75 -7.98 -26.11
N LEU A 20 4.52 -7.88 -25.61
CA LEU A 20 4.14 -8.12 -24.21
C LEU A 20 3.72 -9.58 -24.03
N ASP A 21 4.66 -10.49 -24.23
CA ASP A 21 4.43 -11.95 -24.24
C ASP A 21 4.15 -12.54 -22.84
N LYS A 22 4.68 -11.89 -21.79
CA LYS A 22 4.57 -12.37 -20.41
C LYS A 22 3.78 -11.37 -19.58
N THR A 23 2.58 -11.77 -19.18
CA THR A 23 1.78 -11.03 -18.20
C THR A 23 2.04 -11.60 -16.82
N LEU A 24 2.43 -10.75 -15.87
CA LEU A 24 2.56 -11.11 -14.46
C LEU A 24 1.46 -10.37 -13.70
N TYR A 25 0.58 -11.12 -13.06
CA TYR A 25 -0.43 -10.56 -12.18
C TYR A 25 0.18 -10.33 -10.79
N VAL A 26 0.00 -9.13 -10.26
CA VAL A 26 0.41 -8.79 -8.90
C VAL A 26 -0.86 -8.53 -8.10
N GLY A 27 -1.16 -9.43 -7.16
CA GLY A 27 -2.30 -9.32 -6.26
C GLY A 27 -2.06 -8.32 -5.12
N LEU A 28 -3.04 -8.23 -4.22
CA LEU A 28 -2.87 -7.49 -2.97
C LEU A 28 -1.88 -8.22 -2.06
N PRO A 29 -1.00 -7.49 -1.35
CA PRO A 29 -0.05 -8.09 -0.42
C PRO A 29 -0.77 -8.74 0.77
N LEU A 30 -0.33 -9.94 1.14
CA LEU A 30 -0.77 -10.61 2.36
C LEU A 30 -0.26 -9.85 3.61
N PRO A 31 -0.83 -10.08 4.81
CA PRO A 31 -0.38 -9.42 6.03
C PRO A 31 1.14 -9.48 6.24
N GLU A 32 1.76 -10.63 6.00
CA GLU A 32 3.21 -10.81 6.11
C GLU A 32 3.98 -9.95 5.09
N ASP A 33 3.50 -9.86 3.85
CA ASP A 33 4.09 -9.00 2.82
C ASP A 33 3.92 -7.53 3.17
N ARG A 34 2.77 -7.13 3.72
CA ARG A 34 2.52 -5.76 4.19
C ARG A 34 3.50 -5.38 5.29
N HIS A 35 3.75 -6.28 6.24
CA HIS A 35 4.75 -6.07 7.28
C HIS A 35 6.15 -5.90 6.69
N ALA A 36 6.55 -6.77 5.74
CA ALA A 36 7.84 -6.66 5.06
C ALA A 36 7.99 -5.35 4.26
N ILE A 37 6.92 -4.92 3.58
CA ILE A 37 6.84 -3.64 2.87
C ILE A 37 7.00 -2.49 3.87
N LEU A 38 6.24 -2.47 4.96
CA LEU A 38 6.32 -1.45 6.00
C LEU A 38 7.72 -1.38 6.62
N LEU A 39 8.35 -2.51 6.92
CA LEU A 39 9.73 -2.59 7.41
C LEU A 39 10.72 -2.00 6.39
N THR A 40 10.54 -2.29 5.12
CA THR A 40 11.41 -1.78 4.04
C THR A 40 11.26 -0.26 3.89
N ILE A 41 10.02 0.23 3.92
CA ILE A 41 9.69 1.66 3.80
C ILE A 41 10.24 2.45 4.99
N THR A 42 10.09 1.90 6.18
CA THR A 42 10.53 2.53 7.43
C THR A 42 12.02 2.34 7.70
N LYS A 43 12.75 1.62 6.82
CA LYS A 43 14.14 1.20 7.02
C LYS A 43 14.35 0.60 8.41
N ARG A 44 13.51 -0.36 8.79
CA ARG A 44 13.47 -0.99 10.13
C ARG A 44 13.35 0.05 11.26
N GLY A 45 12.46 1.02 11.09
CA GLY A 45 12.24 2.08 12.09
C GLY A 45 13.25 3.23 12.10
N THR A 46 14.24 3.23 11.19
CA THR A 46 15.29 4.25 11.17
C THR A 46 14.84 5.53 10.47
N LYS A 47 14.07 5.41 9.38
CA LYS A 47 13.56 6.55 8.62
C LYS A 47 12.22 6.18 8.03
N PRO A 48 11.13 6.79 8.49
CA PRO A 48 11.04 7.81 9.55
C PRO A 48 11.25 7.26 10.97
N ARG A 49 11.60 8.14 11.92
CA ARG A 49 11.62 7.76 13.35
C ARG A 49 10.19 7.42 13.74
N LEU A 50 9.93 6.15 14.01
CA LEU A 50 8.68 5.73 14.61
C LEU A 50 8.74 5.96 16.11
N ASP A 51 7.60 6.29 16.69
CA ASP A 51 7.44 6.32 18.13
C ASP A 51 7.53 4.90 18.72
N LEU A 52 7.87 4.81 20.01
CA LEU A 52 8.03 3.52 20.72
C LEU A 52 6.73 2.69 20.73
N ASP A 53 5.58 3.36 20.61
CA ASP A 53 4.26 2.75 20.66
C ASP A 53 3.73 2.33 19.28
N VAL A 54 4.49 2.52 18.19
CA VAL A 54 4.03 2.11 16.84
C VAL A 54 4.47 0.69 16.53
N ASN A 55 3.54 -0.26 16.65
CA ASN A 55 3.76 -1.64 16.23
C ASN A 55 3.38 -1.85 14.75
N LEU A 56 4.38 -2.08 13.90
CA LEU A 56 4.17 -2.32 12.46
C LEU A 56 3.47 -3.65 12.17
N GLU A 57 3.61 -4.64 13.06
CA GLU A 57 2.97 -5.94 12.93
C GLU A 57 1.46 -5.83 13.14
N GLU A 58 1.04 -5.07 14.15
CA GLU A 58 -0.38 -4.78 14.42
C GLU A 58 -1.03 -4.05 13.24
N ILE A 59 -0.36 -3.05 12.66
CA ILE A 59 -0.83 -2.32 11.47
C ILE A 59 -0.93 -3.26 10.26
N ALA A 60 0.02 -4.21 10.12
CA ALA A 60 0.01 -5.14 9.00
C ALA A 60 -1.15 -6.14 9.09
N HIS A 61 -1.53 -6.56 10.29
CA HIS A 61 -2.62 -7.50 10.55
C HIS A 61 -4.00 -6.86 10.70
N ASP A 62 -4.10 -5.53 10.75
CA ASP A 62 -5.40 -4.84 10.83
C ASP A 62 -6.21 -5.00 9.53
N GLU A 63 -7.49 -5.36 9.68
CA GLU A 63 -8.46 -5.55 8.58
C GLU A 63 -8.66 -4.29 7.73
N ARG A 64 -8.44 -3.08 8.29
CA ARG A 64 -8.48 -1.82 7.54
C ARG A 64 -7.39 -1.76 6.47
N CYS A 65 -6.29 -2.49 6.67
CA CYS A 65 -5.16 -2.55 5.75
C CYS A 65 -5.25 -3.68 4.72
N ASP A 66 -6.28 -4.53 4.78
CA ASP A 66 -6.46 -5.65 3.83
C ASP A 66 -6.66 -5.21 2.38
N ARG A 67 -7.16 -3.98 2.17
CA ARG A 67 -7.36 -3.41 0.83
C ARG A 67 -6.23 -2.49 0.40
N PHE A 68 -5.16 -2.37 1.19
CA PHE A 68 -4.07 -1.47 0.88
C PHE A 68 -3.15 -2.11 -0.16
N THR A 69 -3.06 -1.45 -1.30
CA THR A 69 -2.00 -1.74 -2.27
C THR A 69 -0.67 -1.25 -1.72
N ALA A 70 0.44 -1.78 -2.24
CA ALA A 70 1.79 -1.33 -1.89
C ALA A 70 1.95 0.20 -2.02
N HIS A 71 1.23 0.83 -2.97
CA HIS A 71 1.22 2.28 -3.13
C HIS A 71 0.61 3.02 -1.94
N ILE A 72 -0.49 2.53 -1.38
CA ILE A 72 -1.14 3.14 -0.22
C ILE A 72 -0.26 2.97 1.03
N LEU A 73 0.37 1.81 1.19
CA LEU A 73 1.33 1.56 2.29
C LEU A 73 2.52 2.53 2.24
N LEU A 74 2.99 2.87 1.04
CA LEU A 74 4.05 3.87 0.82
C LEU A 74 3.64 5.30 1.18
N GLN A 75 2.35 5.61 1.08
CA GLN A 75 1.80 6.93 1.37
C GLN A 75 1.38 7.12 2.83
N LEU A 76 1.46 6.07 3.65
CA LEU A 76 1.15 6.19 5.07
C LEU A 76 2.00 7.32 5.69
N PRO A 77 1.39 8.21 6.49
CA PRO A 77 2.02 9.41 7.01
C PRO A 77 2.99 9.10 8.16
N LEU A 78 3.82 8.08 8.00
CA LEU A 78 4.85 7.71 8.94
C LEU A 78 6.00 8.73 8.92
N ARG A 79 6.13 9.54 7.85
CA ARG A 79 7.31 10.41 7.64
C ARG A 79 7.46 11.58 8.60
N HIS A 80 6.37 12.11 9.14
CA HIS A 80 6.37 13.26 10.03
C HIS A 80 5.77 12.88 11.37
N THR A 81 6.51 13.10 12.46
CA THR A 81 6.08 12.82 13.84
C THR A 81 4.73 13.47 14.18
N SER A 82 4.51 14.71 13.70
CA SER A 82 3.23 15.42 13.90
C SER A 82 2.02 14.78 13.20
N GLN A 83 2.24 13.98 12.14
CA GLN A 83 1.17 13.28 11.41
C GLN A 83 0.97 11.86 11.94
N GLN A 84 2.01 11.25 12.54
CA GLN A 84 1.91 9.96 13.22
C GLN A 84 0.89 10.01 14.37
N GLU A 85 0.82 11.14 15.09
CA GLU A 85 -0.11 11.27 16.21
C GLU A 85 -1.59 11.38 15.77
N LYS A 86 -1.84 12.02 14.61
CA LYS A 86 -3.17 12.03 13.98
C LYS A 86 -3.54 10.67 13.42
N PHE A 87 -2.58 9.98 12.83
CA PHE A 87 -2.75 8.59 12.38
C PHE A 87 -3.07 7.67 13.55
N ARG A 88 -2.34 7.79 14.66
CA ARG A 88 -2.60 7.09 15.94
C ARG A 88 -4.03 7.32 16.41
N ARG A 89 -4.44 8.58 16.50
CA ARG A 89 -5.79 8.95 16.96
C ARG A 89 -6.87 8.40 16.04
N GLY A 90 -6.68 8.50 14.72
CA GLY A 90 -7.59 7.92 13.73
C GLY A 90 -7.68 6.38 13.78
N PHE A 91 -6.57 5.71 14.10
CA PHE A 91 -6.55 4.26 14.27
C PHE A 91 -7.31 3.83 15.54
N GLN A 92 -7.01 4.47 16.68
CA GLN A 92 -7.64 4.22 17.99
C GLN A 92 -9.13 4.58 18.04
N GLU A 93 -9.57 5.62 17.32
CA GLU A 93 -10.97 6.07 17.33
C GLU A 93 -11.90 5.20 16.47
N GLY A 94 -11.43 4.10 15.87
CA GLY A 94 -12.28 3.30 14.99
C GLY A 94 -12.61 3.98 13.67
N ALA A 95 -12.06 5.18 13.44
CA ALA A 95 -12.25 5.91 12.21
C ALA A 95 -11.58 5.12 11.09
N ALA A 96 -12.38 4.40 10.31
CA ALA A 96 -11.97 3.90 9.02
C ALA A 96 -11.28 5.07 8.32
N LEU A 97 -9.96 4.97 8.16
CA LEU A 97 -9.14 5.94 7.45
C LEU A 97 -9.65 5.93 6.01
N ARG A 98 -10.72 6.69 5.76
CA ARG A 98 -11.22 7.03 4.44
C ARG A 98 -10.18 7.97 3.85
N PHE A 99 -9.03 7.40 3.49
CA PHE A 99 -8.24 7.96 2.40
C PHE A 99 -9.20 7.93 1.22
N GLN A 100 -9.77 9.09 0.91
CA GLN A 100 -10.63 9.28 -0.24
C GLN A 100 -9.82 8.84 -1.46
N THR A 101 -10.00 7.61 -1.91
CA THR A 101 -9.83 7.31 -3.31
C THR A 101 -10.93 8.11 -3.98
N GLY A 102 -10.57 9.22 -4.61
CA GLY A 102 -11.48 9.95 -5.49
C GLY A 102 -12.18 8.95 -6.42
N PRO A 103 -13.44 9.22 -6.81
CA PRO A 103 -14.23 8.28 -7.57
C PRO A 103 -13.45 7.86 -8.81
N ALA A 104 -13.26 6.56 -8.98
CA ALA A 104 -12.86 5.98 -10.24
C ALA A 104 -13.99 6.28 -11.24
N HIS A 105 -13.88 7.42 -11.92
CA HIS A 105 -14.73 7.72 -13.05
C HIS A 105 -14.42 6.71 -14.17
N VAL A 106 -15.50 6.08 -14.62
CA VAL A 106 -15.65 5.40 -15.90
C VAL A 106 -15.34 6.37 -17.02
#